data_AF-D3DYK3-F1
#
_entry.id   AF-D3DYK3-F1
#
_cell.length_a   1.000
_cell.length_b   1.000
_cell.length_c   1.000
_cell.angle_alpha   90.00
_cell.angle_beta   90.00
_cell.angle_gamma   90.00
#
_symmetry.space_group_name_H-M   'P 1'
#
loop_
_entity.id
_entity.type
_entity.pdbx_description
1 polymer ?
#
loop_
_entity_poly.entity_id
_entity_poly.type
_entity_poly.pdbx_seq_one_letter_code
_entity_poly.pdbx_strand_id
1 'polypeptide(L)'
;MFNNYKDKLTGDRKILILFVILAIFNIALYINIFKYMVDIKDINMAVIHDFVTINCAIIILGFTSTRLPNLKKRDSSIYEISYLIIIGLLSITISFFNKSINGESLWAPYLEMFRILSVVLILTFLATKTKSFKAVVRGDRSRKTIISQIILCSVLGILASYFTMDINGLPANARALVVMISGLLGGPYIGIPVGIISGVWRYSMGGPTALACAIATILAGITGSIIHRWNGNEFISPVKAGLLMFFYSGFEMFLLTILTPRPTGLIVASNLYGPMTFAAVLGILLFSLFLDEKKEKAETDTDDGDEDKKIELMSEELEEYKIKANQTEGELKEYKDKVEKLEQELNEIKGKI
;
A
#
# COMPACT_ATOMS: atom_id res chain seq x y z
N MET A 1 -26.68 6.44 6.70
CA MET A 1 -25.98 6.75 5.43
C MET A 1 -25.54 8.23 5.33
N PHE A 2 -26.42 9.21 5.57
CA PHE A 2 -26.08 10.66 5.48
C PHE A 2 -25.00 11.16 6.45
N ASN A 3 -24.97 10.70 7.70
CA ASN A 3 -23.94 11.11 8.67
C ASN A 3 -22.53 10.64 8.26
N ASN A 4 -22.39 9.38 7.81
CA ASN A 4 -21.11 8.87 7.28
C ASN A 4 -20.63 9.63 6.03
N TYR A 5 -21.56 10.03 5.16
CA TYR A 5 -21.20 10.81 3.96
C TYR A 5 -20.72 12.22 4.32
N LYS A 6 -21.40 12.89 5.26
CA LYS A 6 -21.02 14.23 5.75
C LYS A 6 -19.68 14.21 6.49
N ASP A 7 -19.44 13.18 7.30
CA ASP A 7 -18.17 13.00 8.00
C ASP A 7 -17.01 12.73 7.03
N LYS A 8 -17.25 11.90 6.00
CA LYS A 8 -16.26 11.63 4.93
C LYS A 8 -15.93 12.90 4.12
N LEU A 9 -16.94 13.68 3.72
CA LEU A 9 -16.74 14.95 3.01
C LEU A 9 -15.95 15.97 3.83
N THR A 10 -16.20 16.00 5.15
CA THR A 10 -15.48 16.86 6.09
C THR A 10 -14.04 16.39 6.28
N GLY A 11 -13.82 15.07 6.28
CA GLY A 11 -12.50 14.44 6.26
C GLY A 11 -11.69 14.82 5.02
N ASP A 12 -12.27 14.70 3.83
CA ASP A 12 -11.61 15.04 2.57
C ASP A 12 -11.18 16.52 2.51
N ARG A 13 -12.00 17.45 3.03
CA ARG A 13 -11.60 18.87 3.15
C ARG A 13 -10.40 19.07 4.09
N LYS A 14 -10.34 18.36 5.23
CA LYS A 14 -9.21 18.44 6.16
C LYS A 14 -7.93 17.87 5.55
N ILE A 15 -8.04 16.74 4.83
CA ILE A 15 -6.94 16.15 4.07
C ILE A 15 -6.41 17.16 3.04
N LEU A 16 -7.29 17.81 2.28
CA LEU A 16 -6.90 18.82 1.29
C LEU A 16 -6.14 20.00 1.93
N ILE A 17 -6.61 20.52 3.06
CA ILE A 17 -5.92 21.61 3.79
C ILE A 17 -4.51 21.17 4.21
N LEU A 18 -4.36 19.96 4.74
CA LEU A 18 -3.04 19.46 5.11
C LEU A 18 -2.09 19.35 3.90
N PHE A 19 -2.60 18.91 2.76
CA PHE A 19 -1.81 18.85 1.52
C PHE A 19 -1.36 20.24 1.07
N VAL A 20 -2.23 21.25 1.16
CA VAL A 20 -1.88 22.64 0.85
C VAL A 20 -0.78 23.14 1.78
N ILE A 21 -0.88 22.86 3.09
CA ILE A 21 0.15 23.23 4.07
C ILE A 21 1.50 22.60 3.71
N LEU A 22 1.53 21.28 3.43
CA LEU A 22 2.76 20.59 3.06
C LEU A 22 3.32 21.09 1.72
N ALA A 23 2.45 21.46 0.77
CA ALA A 23 2.87 22.03 -0.51
C ALA A 23 3.55 23.41 -0.33
N ILE A 24 3.07 24.25 0.59
CA ILE A 24 3.73 25.53 0.93
C ILE A 24 5.16 25.29 1.44
N PHE A 25 5.37 24.29 2.29
CA PHE A 25 6.72 23.93 2.76
C PHE A 25 7.62 23.41 1.64
N ASN A 26 7.07 22.68 0.67
CA ASN A 26 7.81 22.25 -0.52
C ASN A 26 8.26 23.45 -1.35
N ILE A 27 7.36 24.41 -1.62
CA ILE A 27 7.71 25.64 -2.35
C ILE A 27 8.82 26.40 -1.61
N ALA A 28 8.73 26.54 -0.28
CA ALA A 28 9.75 27.17 0.53
C ALA A 28 11.10 26.43 0.46
N LEU A 29 11.09 25.09 0.50
CA LEU A 29 12.30 24.27 0.32
C LEU A 29 12.93 24.51 -1.06
N TYR A 30 12.14 24.49 -2.14
CA TYR A 30 12.64 24.71 -3.49
C TYR A 30 13.26 26.09 -3.65
N ILE A 31 12.65 27.14 -3.09
CA ILE A 31 13.24 28.49 -3.10
C ILE A 31 14.59 28.50 -2.36
N ASN A 32 14.68 27.81 -1.22
CA ASN A 32 15.89 27.76 -0.40
C ASN A 32 17.02 26.99 -1.10
N ILE A 33 16.71 25.85 -1.74
CA ILE A 33 17.66 25.08 -2.56
C ILE A 33 18.08 25.90 -3.78
N PHE A 34 17.13 26.52 -4.49
CA PHE A 34 17.41 27.31 -5.69
C PHE A 34 18.33 28.50 -5.38
N LYS A 35 18.09 29.21 -4.28
CA LYS A 35 18.97 30.29 -3.83
C LYS A 35 20.40 29.80 -3.59
N TYR A 36 20.55 28.65 -2.93
CA TYR A 36 21.85 28.03 -2.70
C TYR A 36 22.55 27.60 -4.01
N MET A 37 21.79 27.12 -5.00
CA MET A 37 22.34 26.74 -6.31
C MET A 37 22.72 27.95 -7.18
N VAL A 38 21.99 29.06 -7.11
CA VAL A 38 22.31 30.29 -7.86
C VAL A 38 23.62 30.93 -7.37
N ASP A 39 23.97 30.75 -6.10
CA ASP A 39 25.26 31.18 -5.55
C ASP A 39 26.44 30.30 -6.03
N ILE A 40 26.17 29.16 -6.68
CA ILE A 40 27.16 28.27 -7.33
C ILE A 40 26.94 28.33 -8.85
N LYS A 41 27.60 29.28 -9.53
CA LYS A 41 27.62 29.37 -11.00
C LYS A 41 28.24 28.11 -11.62
N ASP A 42 27.41 27.22 -12.17
CA ASP A 42 27.60 26.50 -13.45
C ASP A 42 26.50 25.44 -13.61
N ILE A 43 25.42 25.77 -14.34
CA ILE A 43 24.41 24.78 -14.74
C ILE A 43 24.59 24.49 -16.22
N ASN A 44 25.04 23.28 -16.52
CA ASN A 44 25.22 22.74 -17.87
C ASN A 44 23.85 22.32 -18.45
N MET A 45 23.50 22.82 -19.64
CA MET A 45 22.22 22.58 -20.35
C MET A 45 21.96 21.10 -20.71
N ALA A 46 22.95 20.21 -20.55
CA ALA A 46 22.80 18.75 -20.69
C ALA A 46 21.79 18.14 -19.68
N VAL A 47 21.69 18.70 -18.47
CA VAL A 47 20.83 18.20 -17.38
C VAL A 47 19.34 18.29 -17.73
N ILE A 48 18.96 19.27 -18.55
CA ILE A 48 17.56 19.48 -18.97
C ILE A 48 17.14 18.46 -20.05
N HIS A 49 18.07 18.07 -20.92
CA HIS A 49 17.81 17.08 -21.97
C HIS A 49 17.66 15.65 -21.40
N ASP A 50 18.50 15.31 -20.41
CA ASP A 50 18.38 14.04 -19.69
C ASP A 50 17.04 13.95 -18.95
N PHE A 51 16.64 15.02 -18.23
CA PHE A 51 15.35 15.12 -17.52
C PHE A 51 14.14 14.75 -18.39
N VAL A 52 14.10 15.23 -19.63
CA VAL A 52 13.01 14.92 -20.58
C VAL A 52 13.03 13.45 -20.99
N THR A 53 14.21 12.87 -21.20
CA THR A 53 14.38 11.48 -21.67
C THR A 53 13.94 10.44 -20.63
N ILE A 54 14.17 10.71 -19.34
CA ILE A 54 13.77 9.82 -18.22
C ILE A 54 12.27 9.80 -18.03
N ASN A 55 11.63 10.98 -18.13
CA ASN A 55 10.19 11.08 -18.00
C ASN A 55 9.50 10.31 -19.13
N CYS A 56 10.05 10.32 -20.36
CA CYS A 56 9.60 9.45 -21.44
C CYS A 56 9.77 7.95 -21.12
N ALA A 57 10.89 7.53 -20.52
CA ALA A 57 11.14 6.13 -20.16
C ALA A 57 10.19 5.62 -19.06
N ILE A 58 9.89 6.45 -18.05
CA ILE A 58 8.95 6.13 -16.97
C ILE A 58 7.51 6.04 -17.51
N ILE A 59 7.13 6.91 -18.46
CA ILE A 59 5.83 6.85 -19.12
C ILE A 59 5.72 5.59 -19.99
N ILE A 60 6.78 5.20 -20.72
CA ILE A 60 6.80 3.96 -21.52
C ILE A 60 6.75 2.72 -20.62
N LEU A 61 7.45 2.70 -19.48
CA LEU A 61 7.40 1.61 -18.50
C LEU A 61 6.02 1.52 -17.83
N GLY A 62 5.41 2.65 -17.47
CA GLY A 62 4.04 2.72 -16.95
C GLY A 62 2.99 2.30 -17.98
N PHE A 63 3.18 2.63 -19.25
CA PHE A 63 2.31 2.22 -20.35
C PHE A 63 2.44 0.72 -20.67
N THR A 64 3.65 0.16 -20.57
CA THR A 64 3.90 -1.28 -20.77
C THR A 64 3.36 -2.10 -19.60
N SER A 65 3.47 -1.58 -18.37
CA SER A 65 2.89 -2.18 -17.15
C SER A 65 1.36 -2.20 -17.17
N THR A 66 0.71 -1.22 -17.78
CA THR A 66 -0.76 -1.13 -17.86
C THR A 66 -1.36 -1.99 -18.98
N ARG A 67 -0.54 -2.46 -19.95
CA ARG A 67 -0.94 -3.27 -21.12
C ARG A 67 -0.62 -4.77 -21.04
N LEU A 68 0.04 -5.23 -19.98
CA LEU A 68 0.25 -6.66 -19.70
C LEU A 68 -0.89 -7.48 -19.03
N PRO A 69 -2.15 -6.99 -18.87
CA PRO A 69 -3.28 -7.83 -18.46
C PRO A 69 -3.61 -9.03 -19.38
N ASN A 70 -2.87 -9.24 -20.48
CA ASN A 70 -3.09 -10.35 -21.42
C ASN A 70 -2.31 -11.65 -21.09
N LEU A 71 -1.44 -11.69 -20.07
CA LEU A 71 -0.73 -12.91 -19.65
C LEU A 71 -1.36 -13.59 -18.41
N LYS A 72 -2.60 -13.20 -18.09
CA LYS A 72 -3.45 -13.47 -16.90
C LYS A 72 -3.85 -14.94 -16.66
N LYS A 73 -3.19 -15.95 -17.24
CA LYS A 73 -3.60 -17.34 -17.02
C LYS A 73 -2.53 -18.13 -16.27
N ARG A 74 -2.78 -18.27 -14.95
CA ARG A 74 -2.31 -19.30 -14.00
C ARG A 74 -1.33 -18.80 -12.91
N ASP A 75 -1.81 -18.84 -11.65
CA ASP A 75 -1.12 -18.68 -10.34
C ASP A 75 -0.26 -17.44 -10.01
N SER A 76 -0.91 -16.30 -9.76
CA SER A 76 -0.33 -14.95 -9.59
C SER A 76 0.71 -14.74 -8.47
N SER A 77 0.60 -15.40 -7.31
CA SER A 77 1.43 -15.04 -6.15
C SER A 77 2.91 -15.43 -6.30
N ILE A 78 3.22 -16.47 -7.07
CA ILE A 78 4.60 -16.93 -7.29
C ILE A 78 5.26 -16.10 -8.39
N TYR A 79 4.51 -15.65 -9.40
CA TYR A 79 5.03 -14.82 -10.50
C TYR A 79 5.38 -13.40 -10.05
N GLU A 80 4.59 -12.77 -9.18
CA GLU A 80 4.89 -11.42 -8.67
C GLU A 80 6.09 -11.40 -7.75
N ILE A 81 6.21 -12.41 -6.88
CA ILE A 81 7.40 -12.59 -6.02
C ILE A 81 8.62 -12.92 -6.88
N SER A 82 8.48 -13.75 -7.93
CA SER A 82 9.56 -14.03 -8.88
C SER A 82 9.98 -12.79 -9.66
N TYR A 83 9.04 -11.92 -10.04
CA TYR A 83 9.31 -10.65 -10.71
C TYR A 83 10.05 -9.66 -9.81
N LEU A 84 9.66 -9.55 -8.54
CA LEU A 84 10.37 -8.75 -7.53
C LEU A 84 11.76 -9.31 -7.22
N ILE A 85 11.91 -10.64 -7.19
CA ILE A 85 13.21 -11.31 -7.04
C ILE A 85 14.10 -11.08 -8.26
N ILE A 86 13.56 -11.16 -9.48
CA ILE A 86 14.30 -10.89 -10.73
C ILE A 86 14.73 -9.43 -10.80
N ILE A 87 13.88 -8.46 -10.45
CA ILE A 87 14.23 -7.03 -10.36
C ILE A 87 15.26 -6.79 -9.26
N GLY A 88 15.13 -7.44 -8.10
CA GLY A 88 16.11 -7.38 -7.01
C GLY A 88 17.47 -7.95 -7.43
N LEU A 89 17.49 -9.08 -8.14
CA LEU A 89 18.70 -9.72 -8.68
C LEU A 89 19.32 -8.88 -9.80
N LEU A 90 18.51 -8.26 -10.66
CA LEU A 90 18.98 -7.32 -11.69
C LEU A 90 19.63 -6.09 -11.03
N SER A 91 19.02 -5.56 -9.97
CA SER A 91 19.55 -4.44 -9.17
C SER A 91 20.85 -4.81 -8.43
N ILE A 92 20.97 -6.03 -7.90
CA ILE A 92 22.20 -6.56 -7.32
C ILE A 92 23.29 -6.73 -8.40
N THR A 93 22.92 -7.20 -9.60
CA THR A 93 23.84 -7.36 -10.73
C THR A 93 24.35 -6.00 -11.22
N ILE A 94 23.47 -5.00 -11.36
CA ILE A 94 23.84 -3.61 -11.67
C ILE A 94 24.73 -3.02 -10.57
N SER A 95 24.44 -3.29 -9.29
CA SER A 95 25.27 -2.87 -8.16
C SER A 95 26.65 -3.53 -8.13
N PHE A 96 26.77 -4.77 -8.59
CA PHE A 96 28.04 -5.49 -8.69
C PHE A 96 28.90 -4.94 -9.84
N PHE A 97 28.27 -4.59 -10.98
CA PHE A 97 28.95 -3.95 -12.10
C PHE A 97 29.28 -2.46 -11.84
N ASN A 98 28.49 -1.75 -11.04
CA ASN A 98 28.75 -0.35 -10.69
C ASN A 98 29.93 -0.19 -9.70
N LYS A 99 30.30 -1.26 -8.97
CA LYS A 99 31.55 -1.27 -8.19
C LYS A 99 32.79 -1.39 -9.09
N SER A 100 32.63 -1.80 -10.35
CA SER A 100 33.72 -2.03 -11.31
C SER A 100 34.00 -0.83 -12.23
N ILE A 101 33.20 0.25 -12.17
CA ILE A 101 33.40 1.42 -13.02
C ILE A 101 33.29 2.66 -12.15
N ASN A 102 34.43 3.30 -11.91
CA ASN A 102 34.56 4.64 -11.34
C ASN A 102 33.76 5.65 -12.21
N GLY A 103 32.46 5.78 -11.98
CA GLY A 103 31.57 6.60 -12.80
C GLY A 103 30.64 7.46 -11.96
N GLU A 104 30.83 8.78 -12.06
CA GLU A 104 29.99 9.87 -11.58
C GLU A 104 28.60 9.85 -12.27
N SER A 105 27.81 8.80 -12.05
CA SER A 105 26.48 8.67 -12.63
C SER A 105 25.44 9.34 -11.72
N LEU A 106 24.73 10.35 -12.24
CA LEU A 106 23.59 11.01 -11.58
C LEU A 106 22.50 10.02 -11.10
N TRP A 107 22.48 8.81 -11.67
CA TRP A 107 21.51 7.75 -11.37
C TRP A 107 21.88 6.87 -10.18
N ALA A 108 23.17 6.81 -9.83
CA ALA A 108 23.65 5.94 -8.76
C ALA A 108 22.88 6.15 -7.43
N PRO A 109 22.62 7.40 -6.97
CA PRO A 109 21.83 7.65 -5.77
C PRO A 109 20.41 7.06 -5.81
N TYR A 110 19.74 7.12 -6.96
CA TYR A 110 18.37 6.63 -7.14
C TYR A 110 18.32 5.09 -7.10
N LEU A 111 19.31 4.44 -7.72
CA LEU A 111 19.44 2.99 -7.71
C LEU A 111 19.75 2.46 -6.30
N GLU A 112 20.60 3.17 -5.55
CA GLU A 112 20.88 2.83 -4.14
C GLU A 112 19.63 2.97 -3.26
N MET A 113 18.83 4.02 -3.47
CA MET A 113 17.55 4.17 -2.78
C MET A 113 16.52 3.12 -3.17
N PHE A 114 16.49 2.70 -4.43
CA PHE A 114 15.67 1.58 -4.86
C PHE A 114 16.06 0.26 -4.18
N ARG A 115 17.37 0.05 -3.91
CA ARG A 115 17.86 -1.10 -3.16
C ARG A 115 17.40 -1.09 -1.70
N ILE A 116 17.51 0.05 -0.99
CA ILE A 116 16.95 0.17 0.37
C ILE A 116 15.44 -0.10 0.34
N LEU A 117 14.74 0.52 -0.63
CA LEU A 117 13.30 0.36 -0.76
C LEU A 117 12.89 -1.11 -0.88
N SER A 118 13.61 -1.87 -1.71
CA SER A 118 13.34 -3.30 -1.91
C SER A 118 13.46 -4.08 -0.61
N VAL A 119 14.50 -3.84 0.18
CA VAL A 119 14.67 -4.46 1.51
C VAL A 119 13.51 -4.10 2.44
N VAL A 120 13.16 -2.81 2.50
CA VAL A 120 12.06 -2.32 3.35
C VAL A 120 10.71 -2.91 2.92
N LEU A 121 10.45 -3.04 1.62
CA LEU A 121 9.23 -3.66 1.12
C LEU A 121 9.18 -5.15 1.43
N ILE A 122 10.29 -5.88 1.34
CA ILE A 122 10.34 -7.30 1.74
C ILE A 122 10.04 -7.45 3.24
N LEU A 123 10.68 -6.63 4.09
CA LEU A 123 10.44 -6.65 5.53
C LEU A 123 9.00 -6.27 5.88
N THR A 124 8.46 -5.27 5.20
CA THR A 124 7.06 -4.84 5.37
C THR A 124 6.10 -5.92 4.87
N PHE A 125 6.39 -6.58 3.75
CA PHE A 125 5.62 -7.72 3.24
C PHE A 125 5.60 -8.86 4.24
N LEU A 126 6.74 -9.22 4.82
CA LEU A 126 6.83 -10.26 5.84
C LEU A 126 6.01 -9.86 7.08
N ALA A 127 6.09 -8.60 7.50
CA ALA A 127 5.26 -8.06 8.56
C ALA A 127 3.75 -8.17 8.24
N THR A 128 3.33 -8.03 6.97
CA THR A 128 1.93 -8.20 6.57
C THR A 128 1.39 -9.63 6.69
N LYS A 129 2.26 -10.63 6.81
CA LYS A 129 1.86 -12.03 7.00
C LYS A 129 1.55 -12.35 8.47
N THR A 130 1.96 -11.49 9.40
CA THR A 130 1.71 -11.67 10.84
C THR A 130 0.22 -11.59 11.18
N LYS A 131 -0.20 -12.34 12.22
CA LYS A 131 -1.59 -12.33 12.70
C LYS A 131 -2.02 -10.93 13.18
N SER A 132 -1.11 -10.21 13.83
CA SER A 132 -1.31 -8.83 14.30
C SER A 132 -1.66 -7.90 13.15
N PHE A 133 -0.89 -7.93 12.06
CA PHE A 133 -1.14 -7.06 10.91
C PHE A 133 -2.51 -7.33 10.27
N LYS A 134 -2.85 -8.61 10.06
CA LYS A 134 -4.16 -9.00 9.52
C LYS A 134 -5.30 -8.53 10.43
N ALA A 135 -5.12 -8.61 11.75
CA ALA A 135 -6.10 -8.15 12.71
C ALA A 135 -6.31 -6.62 12.64
N VAL A 136 -5.23 -5.84 12.57
CA VAL A 136 -5.32 -4.37 12.40
C VAL A 136 -6.03 -4.00 11.09
N VAL A 137 -5.72 -4.68 9.97
CA VAL A 137 -6.37 -4.44 8.67
C VAL A 137 -7.87 -4.74 8.73
N ARG A 138 -8.29 -5.75 9.49
CA ARG A 138 -9.70 -6.10 9.75
C ARG A 138 -10.39 -5.17 10.76
N GLY A 139 -9.69 -4.16 11.27
CA GLY A 139 -10.23 -3.22 12.25
C GLY A 139 -10.21 -3.71 13.69
N ASP A 140 -9.55 -4.84 14.00
CA ASP A 140 -9.38 -5.29 15.38
C ASP A 140 -8.47 -4.32 16.15
N ARG A 141 -9.02 -3.73 17.22
CA ARG A 141 -8.35 -2.80 18.12
C ARG A 141 -8.09 -3.38 19.50
N SER A 142 -8.04 -4.71 19.62
CA SER A 142 -7.61 -5.39 20.83
C SER A 142 -6.26 -4.85 21.31
N ARG A 143 -6.11 -4.66 22.62
CA ARG A 143 -4.87 -4.17 23.24
C ARG A 143 -3.67 -5.03 22.84
N LYS A 144 -3.84 -6.35 22.71
CA LYS A 144 -2.78 -7.27 22.30
C LYS A 144 -2.33 -7.00 20.86
N THR A 145 -3.29 -6.79 19.96
CA THR A 145 -3.05 -6.47 18.54
C THR A 145 -2.32 -5.13 18.40
N ILE A 146 -2.79 -4.09 19.12
CA ILE A 146 -2.15 -2.77 19.10
C ILE A 146 -0.71 -2.83 19.61
N ILE A 147 -0.48 -3.45 20.77
CA ILE A 147 0.87 -3.56 21.36
C ILE A 147 1.80 -4.34 20.43
N SER A 148 1.34 -5.48 19.90
CA SER A 148 2.12 -6.28 18.94
C SER A 148 2.48 -5.47 17.69
N GLN A 149 1.56 -4.65 17.20
CA GLN A 149 1.80 -3.83 16.02
C GLN A 149 2.77 -2.69 16.31
N ILE A 150 2.68 -2.04 17.48
CA ILE A 150 3.64 -1.03 17.92
C ILE A 150 5.05 -1.63 17.96
N ILE A 151 5.21 -2.80 18.57
CA ILE A 151 6.52 -3.48 18.67
C ILE A 151 7.06 -3.79 17.26
N LEU A 152 6.24 -4.43 16.42
CA LEU A 152 6.64 -4.82 15.07
C LEU A 152 7.05 -3.62 14.22
N CYS A 153 6.22 -2.56 14.17
CA CYS A 153 6.50 -1.37 13.38
C CYS A 153 7.66 -0.55 13.96
N SER A 154 7.87 -0.54 15.29
CA SER A 154 9.01 0.14 15.91
C SER A 154 10.32 -0.57 15.58
N VAL A 155 10.35 -1.90 15.63
CA VAL A 155 11.52 -2.68 15.19
C VAL A 155 11.84 -2.38 13.73
N LEU A 156 10.84 -2.34 12.85
CA LEU A 156 11.04 -1.97 11.44
C LEU A 156 11.54 -0.53 11.28
N GLY A 157 11.01 0.43 12.04
CA GLY A 157 11.46 1.82 12.01
C GLY A 157 12.91 2.00 12.50
N ILE A 158 13.29 1.26 13.54
CA ILE A 158 14.67 1.20 14.05
C ILE A 158 15.60 0.58 12.99
N LEU A 159 15.22 -0.57 12.43
CA LEU A 159 15.98 -1.22 11.35
C LEU A 159 16.12 -0.31 10.13
N ALA A 160 15.06 0.39 9.74
CA ALA A 160 15.10 1.37 8.64
C ALA A 160 15.97 2.59 8.97
N SER A 161 16.31 2.84 10.24
CA SER A 161 17.28 3.86 10.65
C SER A 161 18.72 3.36 10.59
N TYR A 162 18.92 2.05 10.76
CA TYR A 162 20.23 1.39 10.66
C TYR A 162 20.61 1.05 9.22
N PHE A 163 19.66 0.62 8.41
CA PHE A 163 19.89 0.33 7.00
C PHE A 163 19.96 1.63 6.21
N THR A 164 21.14 2.24 6.27
CA THR A 164 21.49 3.44 5.50
C THR A 164 22.38 3.07 4.31
N MET A 165 22.23 3.82 3.22
CA MET A 165 23.22 3.89 2.15
C MET A 165 23.98 5.18 2.26
N ASP A 166 25.25 5.14 1.90
CA ASP A 166 26.04 6.35 1.76
C ASP A 166 25.82 6.91 0.35
N ILE A 167 25.06 8.01 0.26
CA ILE A 167 24.92 8.79 -0.96
C ILE A 167 25.78 10.04 -0.79
N ASN A 168 26.87 10.16 -1.55
CA ASN A 168 27.76 11.34 -1.54
C ASN A 168 28.30 11.71 -0.12
N GLY A 169 28.61 10.72 0.71
CA GLY A 169 29.07 10.92 2.09
C GLY A 169 27.94 11.08 3.11
N LEU A 170 26.68 10.89 2.71
CA LEU A 170 25.50 11.19 3.53
C LEU A 170 24.60 9.96 3.72
N PRO A 171 24.22 9.61 4.96
CA PRO A 171 23.42 8.43 5.25
C PRO A 171 21.95 8.63 4.85
N ALA A 172 21.56 8.02 3.74
CA ALA A 172 20.20 8.00 3.21
C ALA A 172 19.43 6.77 3.73
N ASN A 173 18.14 6.93 4.05
CA ASN A 173 17.33 5.88 4.69
C ASN A 173 15.86 5.92 4.25
N ALA A 174 15.06 4.96 4.71
CA ALA A 174 13.62 4.87 4.41
C ALA A 174 12.74 4.84 5.68
N ARG A 175 13.23 5.45 6.78
CA ARG A 175 12.55 5.42 8.09
C ARG A 175 11.18 6.09 8.06
N ALA A 176 11.10 7.28 7.49
CA ALA A 176 9.86 8.06 7.45
C ALA A 176 8.72 7.31 6.73
N LEU A 177 9.04 6.53 5.69
CA LEU A 177 8.09 5.67 4.97
C LEU A 177 7.46 4.63 5.92
N VAL A 178 8.28 3.87 6.64
CA VAL A 178 7.81 2.82 7.57
C VAL A 178 6.93 3.41 8.67
N VAL A 179 7.38 4.52 9.25
CA VAL A 179 6.65 5.19 10.33
C VAL A 179 5.33 5.79 9.82
N MET A 180 5.31 6.41 8.64
CA MET A 180 4.08 6.92 8.04
C MET A 180 3.08 5.80 7.75
N ILE A 181 3.54 4.68 7.18
CA ILE A 181 2.70 3.49 6.93
C ILE A 181 2.06 3.02 8.23
N SER A 182 2.82 2.97 9.34
CA SER A 182 2.27 2.53 10.63
C SER A 182 1.11 3.42 11.13
N GLY A 183 1.18 4.74 10.88
CA GLY A 183 0.12 5.68 11.20
C GLY A 183 -1.07 5.58 10.26
N LEU A 184 -0.83 5.43 8.96
CA LEU A 184 -1.90 5.26 7.97
C LEU A 184 -2.65 3.94 8.11
N LEU A 185 -1.99 2.91 8.64
CA LEU A 185 -2.56 1.59 8.88
C LEU A 185 -3.29 1.50 10.22
N GLY A 186 -2.61 1.90 11.30
CA GLY A 186 -3.07 1.66 12.67
C GLY A 186 -3.59 2.90 13.40
N GLY A 187 -3.59 4.06 12.75
CA GLY A 187 -4.05 5.31 13.33
C GLY A 187 -3.21 5.78 14.52
N PRO A 188 -3.76 6.69 15.35
CA PRO A 188 -3.01 7.35 16.43
C PRO A 188 -2.49 6.39 17.50
N TYR A 189 -3.15 5.26 17.71
CA TYR A 189 -2.75 4.28 18.72
C TYR A 189 -1.49 3.51 18.35
N ILE A 190 -1.14 3.45 17.06
CA ILE A 190 0.03 2.73 16.57
C ILE A 190 1.06 3.72 16.01
N GLY A 191 0.65 4.63 15.13
CA GLY A 191 1.57 5.53 14.43
C GLY A 191 2.30 6.52 15.34
N ILE A 192 1.61 7.10 16.33
CA ILE A 192 2.24 8.06 17.25
C ILE A 192 3.29 7.37 18.13
N PRO A 193 3.00 6.25 18.83
CA PRO A 193 4.03 5.53 19.59
C PRO A 193 5.21 5.08 18.73
N VAL A 194 4.96 4.53 17.54
CA VAL A 194 6.02 4.10 16.62
C VAL A 194 6.89 5.27 16.18
N GLY A 195 6.28 6.42 15.89
CA GLY A 195 6.99 7.65 15.54
C GLY A 195 7.85 8.18 16.67
N ILE A 196 7.34 8.16 17.91
CA ILE A 196 8.11 8.54 19.11
C ILE A 196 9.30 7.59 19.30
N ILE A 197 9.08 6.28 19.32
CA ILE A 197 10.14 5.29 19.54
C ILE A 197 11.22 5.41 18.46
N SER A 198 10.82 5.45 17.19
CA SER A 198 11.75 5.55 16.05
C SER A 198 12.46 6.90 16.00
N GLY A 199 11.78 7.98 16.37
CA GLY A 199 12.36 9.33 16.44
C GLY A 199 13.37 9.47 17.57
N VAL A 200 13.05 8.99 18.77
CA VAL A 200 13.97 8.94 19.91
C VAL A 200 15.20 8.09 19.56
N TRP A 201 15.00 6.93 18.93
CA TRP A 201 16.10 6.10 18.46
C TRP A 201 16.98 6.85 17.46
N ARG A 202 16.39 7.54 16.48
CA ARG A 202 17.16 8.37 15.55
C ARG A 202 17.95 9.44 16.27
N TYR A 203 17.36 10.09 17.27
CA TYR A 203 18.03 11.13 18.03
C TYR A 203 19.25 10.58 18.79
N SER A 204 19.14 9.40 19.39
CA SER A 204 20.24 8.76 20.13
C SER A 204 21.43 8.37 19.27
N MET A 205 21.26 8.24 17.95
CA MET A 205 22.39 7.99 17.03
C MET A 205 23.31 9.20 16.88
N GLY A 206 22.90 10.40 17.32
CA GLY A 206 23.68 11.61 17.20
C GLY A 206 23.91 12.06 15.75
N GLY A 207 24.85 12.99 15.59
CA GLY A 207 25.18 13.63 14.32
C GLY A 207 24.42 14.93 14.03
N PRO A 208 24.83 15.71 13.02
CA PRO A 208 24.31 17.05 12.76
C PRO A 208 22.82 17.08 12.41
N THR A 209 22.30 16.02 11.78
CA THR A 209 20.89 15.90 11.36
C THR A 209 20.01 15.19 12.40
N ALA A 210 20.55 14.82 13.56
CA ALA A 210 19.85 13.97 14.54
C ALA A 210 18.51 14.57 15.00
N LEU A 211 18.54 15.84 15.41
CA LEU A 211 17.36 16.54 15.92
C LEU A 211 16.30 16.69 14.83
N ALA A 212 16.70 17.17 13.65
CA ALA A 212 15.77 17.42 12.55
C ALA A 212 15.11 16.12 12.06
N CYS A 213 15.90 15.07 11.84
CA CYS A 213 15.39 13.77 11.41
C CYS A 213 14.51 13.10 12.47
N ALA A 214 14.80 13.27 13.76
CA ALA A 214 13.99 12.75 14.85
C ALA A 214 12.61 13.42 14.88
N ILE A 215 12.58 14.76 14.85
CA ILE A 215 11.35 15.54 14.83
C ILE A 215 10.51 15.20 13.59
N ALA A 216 11.13 15.15 12.41
CA ALA A 216 10.46 14.71 11.19
C ALA A 216 9.82 13.34 11.41
N THR A 217 10.57 12.33 11.86
CA THR A 217 10.02 10.97 12.07
C THR A 217 8.80 10.93 12.99
N ILE A 218 8.82 11.67 14.09
CA ILE A 218 7.66 11.77 15.00
C ILE A 218 6.46 12.37 14.25
N LEU A 219 6.70 13.45 13.50
CA LEU A 219 5.67 14.09 12.68
C LEU A 219 5.16 13.19 11.55
N ALA A 220 5.96 12.26 11.01
CA ALA A 220 5.49 11.27 10.03
C ALA A 220 4.40 10.37 10.64
N GLY A 221 4.66 9.86 11.86
CA GLY A 221 3.73 9.01 12.59
C GLY A 221 2.44 9.76 12.95
N ILE A 222 2.56 11.02 13.38
CA ILE A 222 1.41 11.89 13.67
C ILE A 222 0.62 12.18 12.38
N THR A 223 1.30 12.53 11.29
CA THR A 223 0.66 12.85 10.01
C THR A 223 -0.12 11.66 9.46
N GLY A 224 0.50 10.48 9.39
CA GLY A 224 -0.19 9.25 8.98
C GLY A 224 -1.39 8.93 9.88
N SER A 225 -1.25 9.11 11.19
CA SER A 225 -2.32 8.87 12.16
C SER A 225 -3.52 9.81 12.01
N ILE A 226 -3.26 11.09 11.76
CA ILE A 226 -4.29 12.10 11.51
C ILE A 226 -5.04 11.77 10.23
N ILE A 227 -4.31 11.46 9.15
CA ILE A 227 -4.90 11.09 7.87
C ILE A 227 -5.75 9.83 7.96
N HIS A 228 -5.27 8.79 8.65
CA HIS A 228 -6.05 7.59 8.92
C HIS A 228 -7.40 7.91 9.59
N ARG A 229 -7.38 8.78 10.61
CA ARG A 229 -8.61 9.19 11.31
C ARG A 229 -9.54 10.02 10.41
N TRP A 230 -8.99 10.92 9.60
CA TRP A 230 -9.79 11.74 8.68
C TRP A 230 -10.33 10.94 7.49
N ASN A 231 -9.69 9.83 7.13
CA ASN A 231 -10.15 8.90 6.11
C ASN A 231 -11.04 7.78 6.69
N GLY A 232 -11.75 8.04 7.80
CA GLY A 232 -12.73 7.09 8.34
C GLY A 232 -12.14 5.88 9.06
N ASN A 233 -10.88 5.94 9.49
CA ASN A 233 -10.10 4.81 10.03
C ASN A 233 -9.75 3.74 8.98
N GLU A 234 -9.66 4.15 7.72
CA GLU A 234 -9.22 3.30 6.63
C GLU A 234 -7.93 3.83 6.03
N PHE A 235 -7.15 2.91 5.45
CA PHE A 235 -6.01 3.27 4.64
C PHE A 235 -6.46 4.12 3.42
N ILE A 236 -5.67 5.12 3.05
CA ILE A 236 -5.95 6.03 1.93
C ILE A 236 -5.65 5.39 0.59
N SER A 237 -6.35 5.81 -0.47
CA SER A 237 -6.10 5.27 -1.82
C SER A 237 -4.64 5.47 -2.28
N PRO A 238 -4.11 4.61 -3.16
CA PRO A 238 -2.71 4.64 -3.59
C PRO A 238 -2.26 6.02 -4.07
N VAL A 239 -3.06 6.68 -4.91
CA VAL A 239 -2.74 8.02 -5.42
C VAL A 239 -2.64 9.05 -4.27
N LYS A 240 -3.59 9.04 -3.33
CA LYS A 240 -3.55 9.92 -2.15
C LYS A 240 -2.33 9.60 -1.28
N ALA A 241 -1.95 8.33 -1.15
CA ALA A 241 -0.77 7.90 -0.38
C ALA A 241 0.54 8.40 -1.00
N GLY A 242 0.70 8.23 -2.32
CA GLY A 242 1.88 8.72 -3.05
C GLY A 242 2.03 10.23 -2.95
N LEU A 243 0.94 10.99 -3.15
CA LEU A 243 0.96 12.44 -3.01
C LEU A 243 1.26 12.88 -1.56
N LEU A 244 0.66 12.23 -0.55
CA LEU A 244 0.96 12.51 0.85
C LEU A 244 2.44 12.34 1.14
N MET A 245 3.03 11.22 0.70
CA MET A 245 4.44 10.94 0.94
C MET A 245 5.37 11.88 0.18
N PHE A 246 4.99 12.29 -1.03
CA PHE A 246 5.74 13.30 -1.80
C PHE A 246 5.82 14.61 -1.05
N PHE A 247 4.67 15.17 -0.66
CA PHE A 247 4.62 16.44 0.06
C PHE A 247 5.27 16.33 1.45
N TYR A 248 5.10 15.21 2.13
CA TYR A 248 5.71 14.98 3.41
C TYR A 248 7.25 14.86 3.32
N SER A 249 7.79 14.24 2.27
CA SER A 249 9.25 14.14 2.06
C SER A 249 9.89 15.51 1.89
N GLY A 250 9.22 16.42 1.15
CA GLY A 250 9.66 17.81 1.07
C GLY A 250 9.54 18.56 2.39
N PHE A 251 8.50 18.30 3.19
CA PHE A 251 8.39 18.87 4.54
C PHE A 251 9.50 18.36 5.48
N GLU A 252 9.85 17.08 5.42
CA GLU A 252 10.97 16.50 6.17
C GLU A 252 12.30 17.18 5.78
N MET A 253 12.57 17.32 4.47
CA MET A 253 13.79 17.99 4.01
C MET A 253 13.79 19.48 4.37
N PHE A 254 12.64 20.15 4.34
CA PHE A 254 12.49 21.51 4.83
C PHE A 254 12.89 21.62 6.30
N LEU A 255 12.33 20.78 7.18
CA LEU A 255 12.71 20.74 8.60
C LEU A 255 14.20 20.48 8.78
N LEU A 256 14.78 19.60 7.96
CA LEU A 256 16.21 19.33 7.95
C LEU A 256 17.03 20.60 7.67
N THR A 257 16.64 21.42 6.68
CA THR A 257 17.35 22.67 6.36
C THR A 257 17.26 23.74 7.44
N ILE A 258 16.18 23.77 8.23
CA ILE A 258 15.94 24.80 9.25
C ILE A 258 16.56 24.42 10.60
N LEU A 259 16.45 23.15 10.98
CA LEU A 259 16.87 22.66 12.30
C LEU A 259 18.31 22.15 12.33
N THR A 260 18.95 21.98 11.17
CA THR A 260 20.37 21.61 11.06
C THR A 260 21.22 22.87 10.82
N PRO A 261 22.38 23.02 11.49
CA PRO A 261 23.29 24.14 11.23
C PRO A 261 23.66 24.27 9.74
N ARG A 262 23.78 25.51 9.27
CA ARG A 262 24.26 25.80 7.91
C ARG A 262 25.78 25.63 7.84
N PRO A 263 26.34 25.14 6.70
CA PRO A 263 25.66 24.79 5.45
C PRO A 263 25.16 23.34 5.38
N THR A 264 25.43 22.52 6.41
CA THR A 264 25.20 21.07 6.39
C THR A 264 23.77 20.69 6.03
N GLY A 265 22.76 21.35 6.62
CA GLY A 265 21.35 21.04 6.32
C GLY A 265 20.98 21.21 4.84
N LEU A 266 21.53 22.23 4.17
CA LEU A 266 21.27 22.50 2.76
C LEU A 266 21.97 21.50 1.85
N ILE A 267 23.23 21.16 2.16
CA ILE A 267 23.99 20.15 1.42
C ILE A 267 23.28 18.80 1.49
N VAL A 268 22.77 18.43 2.66
CA VAL A 268 22.05 17.17 2.84
C VAL A 268 20.74 17.19 2.06
N ALA A 269 19.95 18.26 2.18
CA ALA A 269 18.69 18.37 1.46
C ALA A 269 18.88 18.36 -0.06
N SER A 270 19.88 19.05 -0.61
CA SER A 270 20.10 19.11 -2.06
C SER A 270 20.52 17.78 -2.66
N ASN A 271 21.32 16.98 -1.94
CA ASN A 271 21.79 15.68 -2.41
C ASN A 271 20.77 14.56 -2.22
N LEU A 272 20.03 14.57 -1.09
CA LEU A 272 19.16 13.45 -0.72
C LEU A 272 17.70 13.62 -1.10
N TYR A 273 17.21 14.85 -1.28
CA TYR A 273 15.76 15.08 -1.47
C TYR A 273 15.21 14.31 -2.67
N GLY A 274 15.85 14.36 -3.84
CA GLY A 274 15.40 13.63 -5.03
C GLY A 274 15.37 12.12 -4.83
N PRO A 275 16.53 11.47 -4.55
CA PRO A 275 16.61 10.02 -4.38
C PRO A 275 15.71 9.47 -3.26
N MET A 276 15.69 10.13 -2.08
CA MET A 276 14.88 9.67 -0.96
C MET A 276 13.38 9.85 -1.22
N THR A 277 12.97 10.98 -1.82
CA THR A 277 11.55 11.21 -2.16
C THR A 277 11.07 10.20 -3.19
N PHE A 278 11.88 9.90 -4.21
CA PHE A 278 11.56 8.89 -5.21
C PHE A 278 11.27 7.53 -4.57
N ALA A 279 12.19 7.04 -3.73
CA ALA A 279 12.01 5.75 -3.07
C ALA A 279 10.83 5.75 -2.08
N ALA A 280 10.66 6.82 -1.32
CA ALA A 280 9.56 6.96 -0.38
C ALA A 280 8.18 6.91 -1.07
N VAL A 281 8.00 7.69 -2.14
CA VAL A 281 6.74 7.75 -2.90
C VAL A 281 6.46 6.41 -3.57
N LEU A 282 7.47 5.81 -4.22
CA LEU A 282 7.31 4.51 -4.84
C LEU A 282 6.95 3.44 -3.81
N GLY A 283 7.60 3.46 -2.65
CA GLY A 283 7.35 2.49 -1.59
C GLY A 283 5.95 2.56 -1.02
N ILE A 284 5.42 3.76 -0.76
CA ILE A 284 4.07 3.89 -0.22
C ILE A 284 3.01 3.54 -1.27
N LEU A 285 3.26 3.83 -2.54
CA LEU A 285 2.37 3.46 -3.65
C LEU A 285 2.26 1.94 -3.76
N LEU A 286 3.41 1.27 -3.82
CA LEU A 286 3.47 -0.19 -3.86
C LEU A 286 2.77 -0.79 -2.64
N PHE A 287 3.09 -0.32 -1.43
CA PHE A 287 2.45 -0.80 -0.22
C PHE A 287 0.92 -0.61 -0.22
N SER A 288 0.44 0.54 -0.70
CA SER A 288 -1.00 0.82 -0.80
C SER A 288 -1.70 -0.11 -1.81
N LEU A 289 -1.10 -0.32 -2.99
CA LEU A 289 -1.62 -1.25 -3.99
C LEU A 289 -1.72 -2.68 -3.44
N PHE A 290 -0.70 -3.14 -2.71
CA PHE A 290 -0.73 -4.45 -2.04
C PHE A 290 -1.82 -4.56 -0.97
N LEU A 291 -2.17 -3.46 -0.30
CA LEU A 291 -3.25 -3.44 0.68
C LEU A 291 -4.62 -3.49 0.03
N ASP A 292 -4.83 -2.73 -1.04
CA ASP A 292 -6.09 -2.71 -1.77
C ASP A 292 -6.41 -4.09 -2.38
N GLU A 293 -5.44 -4.75 -3.00
CA GLU A 293 -5.62 -6.10 -3.55
C GLU A 293 -6.00 -7.14 -2.47
N LYS A 294 -5.44 -7.02 -1.26
CA LYS A 294 -5.78 -7.91 -0.15
C LYS A 294 -7.18 -7.66 0.40
N LYS A 295 -7.64 -6.41 0.39
CA LYS A 295 -9.00 -6.08 0.80
C LYS A 295 -10.00 -6.62 -0.22
N GLU A 296 -9.74 -6.40 -1.51
CA GLU A 296 -10.57 -6.90 -2.60
C GLU A 296 -10.72 -8.43 -2.52
N LYS A 297 -9.62 -9.18 -2.40
CA LYS A 297 -9.68 -10.65 -2.24
C LYS A 297 -10.44 -11.08 -0.99
N ALA A 298 -10.27 -10.38 0.12
CA ALA A 298 -10.97 -10.71 1.35
C ALA A 298 -12.48 -10.46 1.25
N GLU A 299 -12.91 -9.49 0.44
CA GLU A 299 -14.31 -9.23 0.14
C GLU A 299 -14.89 -10.29 -0.81
N THR A 300 -14.13 -10.69 -1.85
CA THR A 300 -14.55 -11.74 -2.80
C THR A 300 -14.69 -13.11 -2.13
N ASP A 301 -13.74 -13.50 -1.26
CA ASP A 301 -13.80 -14.78 -0.53
C ASP A 301 -15.01 -14.87 0.42
N THR A 302 -15.53 -13.73 0.91
CA THR A 302 -16.77 -13.69 1.70
C THR A 302 -18.03 -13.79 0.84
N ASP A 303 -18.02 -13.20 -0.36
CA ASP A 303 -19.17 -13.21 -1.27
C ASP A 303 -19.38 -14.61 -1.86
N ASP A 304 -18.30 -15.30 -2.23
CA ASP A 304 -18.34 -16.71 -2.64
C ASP A 304 -18.89 -17.62 -1.52
N GLY A 305 -18.56 -17.34 -0.26
CA GLY A 305 -19.07 -18.09 0.90
C GLY A 305 -20.58 -17.87 1.17
N ASP A 306 -21.13 -16.71 0.82
CA ASP A 306 -22.58 -16.45 0.88
C ASP A 306 -23.31 -17.05 -0.34
N GLU A 307 -22.67 -17.10 -1.52
CA GLU A 307 -23.19 -17.83 -2.69
C GLU A 307 -23.26 -19.34 -2.45
N ASP A 308 -22.20 -19.95 -1.89
CA ASP A 308 -22.18 -21.38 -1.56
C ASP A 308 -23.32 -21.76 -0.59
N LYS A 309 -23.57 -20.91 0.40
CA LYS A 309 -24.65 -21.10 1.38
C LYS A 309 -26.04 -20.96 0.76
N LYS A 310 -26.19 -20.10 -0.25
CA LYS A 310 -27.42 -19.94 -1.01
C LYS A 310 -27.67 -21.13 -1.95
N ILE A 311 -26.61 -21.68 -2.54
CA ILE A 311 -26.67 -22.91 -3.35
C ILE A 311 -27.08 -24.10 -2.46
N GLU A 312 -26.54 -24.20 -1.25
CA GLU A 312 -26.90 -25.24 -0.28
C GLU A 312 -28.39 -25.17 0.08
N LEU A 313 -28.90 -23.98 0.45
CA LEU A 313 -30.33 -23.76 0.73
C LEU A 313 -31.24 -24.08 -0.47
N MET A 314 -30.85 -23.66 -1.68
CA MET A 314 -31.60 -23.98 -2.91
C MET A 314 -31.58 -25.48 -3.21
N SER A 315 -30.50 -26.20 -2.86
CA SER A 315 -30.39 -27.64 -3.07
C SER A 315 -31.30 -28.43 -2.12
N GLU A 316 -31.43 -27.99 -0.86
CA GLU A 316 -32.37 -28.55 0.11
C GLU A 316 -33.84 -28.35 -0.33
N GLU A 317 -34.20 -27.14 -0.78
CA GLU A 317 -35.55 -26.89 -1.33
C GLU A 317 -35.83 -27.79 -2.55
N LEU A 318 -34.85 -27.97 -3.43
CA LEU A 318 -35.02 -28.78 -4.63
C LEU A 318 -35.23 -30.27 -4.30
N GLU A 319 -34.59 -30.79 -3.25
CA GLU A 319 -34.88 -32.14 -2.74
C GLU A 319 -36.30 -32.27 -2.21
N GLU A 320 -36.77 -31.27 -1.45
CA GLU A 320 -38.15 -31.27 -0.92
C GLU A 320 -39.18 -31.28 -2.07
N TYR A 321 -38.97 -30.49 -3.12
CA TYR A 321 -39.82 -30.49 -4.30
C TYR A 321 -39.80 -31.82 -5.06
N LYS A 322 -38.65 -32.48 -5.18
CA LYS A 322 -38.56 -33.81 -5.81
C LYS A 322 -39.34 -34.87 -5.04
N ILE A 323 -39.28 -34.84 -3.70
CA ILE A 323 -40.05 -35.76 -2.86
C ILE A 323 -41.55 -35.57 -3.09
N LYS A 324 -42.02 -34.32 -3.06
CA LYS A 324 -43.43 -33.99 -3.35
C LYS A 324 -43.86 -34.43 -4.75
N ALA A 325 -43.04 -34.20 -5.77
CA ALA A 325 -43.33 -34.60 -7.14
C ALA A 325 -43.49 -36.12 -7.30
N ASN A 326 -42.59 -36.91 -6.69
CA ASN A 326 -42.68 -38.38 -6.69
C ASN A 326 -43.94 -38.88 -5.98
N GLN A 327 -44.35 -38.21 -4.91
CA GLN A 327 -45.58 -38.55 -4.17
C GLN A 327 -46.81 -38.32 -5.06
N THR A 328 -46.90 -37.18 -5.72
CA THR A 328 -47.99 -36.84 -6.65
C THR A 328 -48.01 -37.78 -7.86
N GLU A 329 -46.85 -38.19 -8.38
CA GLU A 329 -46.77 -39.15 -9.48
C GLU A 329 -47.29 -40.54 -9.08
N GLY A 330 -47.02 -40.96 -7.84
CA GLY A 330 -47.59 -42.17 -7.24
C GLY A 330 -49.12 -42.11 -7.15
N GLU A 331 -49.67 -40.99 -6.64
CA GLU A 331 -51.12 -40.78 -6.55
C GLU A 331 -51.77 -40.77 -7.94
N LEU A 332 -51.16 -40.09 -8.92
CA LEU A 332 -51.68 -40.03 -10.29
C LEU A 332 -51.76 -41.41 -10.94
N LYS A 333 -50.78 -42.29 -10.65
CA LYS A 333 -50.76 -43.67 -11.12
C LYS A 333 -51.91 -44.48 -10.52
N GLU A 334 -52.16 -44.32 -9.23
CA GLU A 334 -53.30 -44.97 -8.56
C GLU A 334 -54.65 -44.50 -9.14
N TYR A 335 -54.78 -43.21 -9.44
CA TYR A 335 -55.98 -42.68 -10.12
C TYR A 335 -56.15 -43.24 -11.53
N LYS A 336 -55.08 -43.35 -12.31
CA LYS A 336 -55.14 -43.97 -13.65
C LYS A 336 -55.60 -45.43 -13.59
N ASP A 337 -55.05 -46.23 -12.67
CA ASP A 337 -55.43 -47.63 -12.50
C ASP A 337 -56.92 -47.77 -12.10
N LYS A 338 -57.44 -46.84 -11.28
CA LYS A 338 -58.88 -46.79 -10.93
C LYS A 338 -59.75 -46.45 -12.13
N VAL A 339 -59.35 -45.48 -12.96
CA VAL A 339 -60.09 -45.10 -14.17
C VAL A 339 -60.13 -46.27 -15.16
N GLU A 340 -59.02 -46.96 -15.37
CA GLU A 340 -58.94 -48.09 -16.30
C GLU A 340 -59.83 -49.26 -15.87
N LYS A 341 -59.91 -49.55 -14.56
CA LYS A 341 -60.87 -50.52 -14.01
C LYS A 341 -62.32 -50.11 -14.25
N LEU A 342 -62.66 -48.85 -14.00
CA LEU A 342 -64.02 -48.35 -14.23
C LEU A 342 -64.40 -48.38 -15.71
N GLU A 343 -63.46 -48.12 -16.63
CA GLU A 343 -63.67 -48.25 -18.07
C GLU A 343 -63.91 -49.70 -18.50
N GLN A 344 -63.19 -50.67 -17.91
CA GLN A 344 -63.43 -52.09 -18.14
C GLN A 344 -64.82 -52.52 -17.66
N GLU A 345 -65.20 -52.14 -16.44
CA GLU A 345 -66.54 -52.42 -15.88
C GLU A 345 -67.65 -51.81 -16.75
N LEU A 346 -67.47 -50.58 -17.21
CA LEU A 346 -68.42 -49.90 -18.09
C LEU A 346 -68.58 -50.62 -19.45
N ASN A 347 -67.48 -51.11 -20.02
CA ASN A 347 -67.49 -51.85 -21.28
C ASN A 347 -68.15 -53.24 -21.13
N GLU A 348 -67.95 -53.93 -20.00
CA GLU A 348 -68.65 -55.18 -19.70
C GLU A 348 -70.17 -54.99 -19.56
N ILE A 349 -70.60 -53.88 -18.96
CA ILE A 349 -72.02 -53.54 -18.84
C ILE A 349 -72.61 -53.24 -20.22
N LYS A 350 -71.91 -52.47 -21.07
CA LYS A 350 -72.34 -52.17 -22.44
C LYS A 350 -72.41 -53.40 -23.35
N GLY A 351 -71.60 -54.44 -23.11
CA GLY A 351 -71.65 -55.69 -23.87
C GLY A 351 -72.77 -56.66 -23.45
N LYS A 352 -73.46 -56.39 -22.34
CA LYS A 352 -74.57 -57.20 -21.81
C LYS A 352 -75.95 -56.58 -22.08
N ILE A 353 -75.98 -55.39 -22.68
CA ILE A 353 -77.18 -54.68 -23.20
C ILE A 353 -77.18 -54.84 -24.71
#